data_AF-A0A8B6XLK9-F1
#
_entry.id   AF-A0A8B6XLK9-F1
#
_cell.length_a   1.000
_cell.length_b   1.000
_cell.length_c   1.000
_cell.angle_alpha   90.00
_cell.angle_beta   90.00
_cell.angle_gamma   90.00
#
_symmetry.space_group_name_H-M   'P 1'
#
loop_
_entity.id
_entity.type
_entity.pdbx_description
1 polymer ?
#
loop_
_entity_poly.entity_id
_entity_poly.type
_entity_poly.pdbx_seq_one_letter_code
_entity_poly.pdbx_strand_id
1 'polypeptide(L)'
;MSILFAQVVLMMAFGTQYLMFKTMYISLSLIFLLNSTRATKKGCKKVCEGELDSLKQQVKNLEEKIERLIRNSKDKSFENVKAGTVSVKLPVCTAGEYITSDGTNLYCMRLGNLGKPIDKTVSTKEASDKNKELLIKPDVPEFISKVPRFYEIRKIQSLYADTWDLHSFQWQGNTYLGVSQLSGKTFTLFEWAENAFVEKSILTVPLARKWTSFEWMGELYIVIACNAMQSNNAPGYSFIYKMSSSYNKDIQLFQRLEIATAFSVTTIQQDGHIFIAFVSIYGRTSSIFTWKSGAFVEHSKIEVTGTDIEAFHIGNRAFLSVVGTTSKDNFTYLYEYIEGNFVPFKNLLMEIRPYGLTYVKTGKEHFLAVAQFDLAFSVIFKWNGKEFEEWQKVESCKARDFATTTISNKYGNYTYLAVINYDCNPVIYVYDDIRTTFVKIQKTESNWSRDMEFLRMPNNEVYLAVAANQETTIYTGSTT
;
A
#
# COMPACT_ATOMS: atom_id res chain seq x y z
N MET A 1 0.12 -40.77 27.52
CA MET A 1 -1.20 -40.13 27.71
C MET A 1 -1.24 -38.65 27.28
N SER A 2 -0.10 -37.96 27.14
CA SER A 2 -0.05 -36.53 26.81
C SER A 2 -0.06 -36.18 25.30
N ILE A 3 0.01 -37.18 24.41
CA ILE A 3 -0.03 -36.98 22.94
C ILE A 3 -1.47 -37.10 22.39
N LEU A 4 -2.33 -37.89 23.06
CA LEU A 4 -3.74 -38.02 22.67
C LEU A 4 -4.55 -36.73 22.95
N PHE A 5 -4.15 -35.92 23.94
CA PHE A 5 -4.84 -34.68 24.28
C PHE A 5 -4.58 -33.56 23.24
N ALA A 6 -3.39 -33.54 22.61
CA ALA A 6 -3.07 -32.56 21.58
C ALA A 6 -3.77 -32.85 20.24
N GLN A 7 -4.02 -34.12 19.91
CA GLN A 7 -4.74 -34.51 18.68
C GLN A 7 -6.25 -34.21 18.75
N VAL A 8 -6.86 -34.30 19.94
CA VAL A 8 -8.28 -33.98 20.13
C VAL A 8 -8.53 -32.46 20.09
N VAL A 9 -7.60 -31.64 20.59
CA VAL A 9 -7.71 -30.17 20.54
C VAL A 9 -7.53 -29.63 19.12
N LEU A 10 -6.66 -30.25 18.30
CA LEU A 10 -6.45 -29.82 16.91
C LEU A 10 -7.62 -30.21 15.98
N MET A 11 -8.29 -31.35 16.20
CA MET A 11 -9.49 -31.72 15.44
C MET A 11 -10.72 -30.86 15.81
N MET A 12 -10.84 -30.38 17.04
CA MET A 12 -11.92 -29.45 17.41
C MET A 12 -11.75 -28.04 16.83
N ALA A 13 -10.51 -27.58 16.60
CA ALA A 13 -10.23 -26.26 16.03
C ALA A 13 -10.57 -26.15 14.53
N PHE A 14 -10.35 -27.22 13.75
CA PHE A 14 -10.73 -27.25 12.32
C PHE A 14 -12.24 -27.46 12.11
N GLY A 15 -12.90 -28.23 12.98
CA GLY A 15 -14.36 -28.42 12.93
C GLY A 15 -15.14 -27.14 13.25
N THR A 16 -14.63 -26.30 14.17
CA THR A 16 -15.28 -25.05 14.61
C THR A 16 -15.08 -23.90 13.62
N GLN A 17 -13.92 -23.80 12.96
CA GLN A 17 -13.70 -22.81 11.89
C GLN A 17 -14.56 -23.09 10.64
N TYR A 18 -14.75 -24.36 10.28
CA TYR A 18 -15.61 -24.72 9.15
C TYR A 18 -17.10 -24.48 9.45
N LEU A 19 -17.55 -24.72 10.68
CA LEU A 19 -18.91 -24.42 11.13
C LEU A 19 -19.15 -22.90 11.19
N MET A 20 -18.15 -22.10 11.62
CA MET A 20 -18.24 -20.63 11.55
C MET A 20 -18.37 -20.11 10.12
N PHE A 21 -17.59 -20.62 9.16
CA PHE A 21 -17.72 -20.23 7.75
C PHE A 21 -19.09 -20.61 7.17
N LYS A 22 -19.61 -21.79 7.50
CA LYS A 22 -20.95 -22.23 7.07
C LYS A 22 -22.06 -21.35 7.67
N THR A 23 -21.93 -20.96 8.94
CA THR A 23 -22.91 -20.11 9.63
C THR A 23 -22.85 -18.67 9.12
N MET A 24 -21.65 -18.13 8.87
CA MET A 24 -21.46 -16.77 8.36
C MET A 24 -21.96 -16.61 6.92
N TYR A 25 -21.75 -17.60 6.05
CA TYR A 25 -22.24 -17.57 4.67
C TYR A 25 -23.77 -17.70 4.56
N ILE A 26 -24.38 -18.54 5.40
CA ILE A 26 -25.85 -18.66 5.51
C ILE A 26 -26.45 -17.37 6.08
N SER A 27 -25.79 -16.73 7.04
CA SER A 27 -26.23 -15.47 7.65
C SER A 27 -26.15 -14.29 6.66
N LEU A 28 -25.06 -14.17 5.89
CA LEU A 28 -24.92 -13.16 4.85
C LEU A 28 -25.94 -13.36 3.72
N SER A 29 -26.24 -14.62 3.35
CA SER A 29 -27.26 -14.94 2.36
C SER A 29 -28.68 -14.59 2.86
N LEU A 30 -29.00 -14.85 4.13
CA LEU A 30 -30.29 -14.46 4.72
C LEU A 30 -30.43 -12.93 4.86
N ILE A 31 -29.35 -12.22 5.19
CA ILE A 31 -29.35 -10.75 5.29
C ILE A 31 -29.55 -10.12 3.90
N PHE A 32 -28.97 -10.70 2.85
CA PHE A 32 -29.21 -10.26 1.47
C PHE A 32 -30.67 -10.51 1.01
N LEU A 33 -31.26 -11.64 1.42
CA LEU A 33 -32.68 -11.99 1.17
C LEU A 33 -33.67 -11.12 1.96
N LEU A 34 -33.31 -10.71 3.18
CA LEU A 34 -34.14 -9.82 4.01
C LEU A 34 -34.05 -8.35 3.57
N ASN A 35 -32.93 -7.92 2.98
CA ASN A 35 -32.80 -6.57 2.44
C ASN A 35 -33.39 -6.39 1.04
N SER A 36 -33.49 -7.46 0.23
CA SER A 36 -34.14 -7.39 -1.09
C SER A 36 -35.68 -7.37 -1.01
N THR A 37 -36.27 -7.79 0.12
CA THR A 37 -37.73 -7.79 0.33
C THR A 37 -38.28 -6.45 0.84
N ARG A 38 -37.42 -5.46 1.12
CA ARG A 38 -37.84 -4.13 1.59
C ARG A 38 -37.88 -3.04 0.51
N ALA A 39 -37.52 -3.37 -0.73
CA ALA A 39 -37.62 -2.44 -1.84
C ALA A 39 -38.52 -2.99 -2.96
N THR A 40 -39.52 -2.20 -3.32
CA THR A 40 -40.39 -2.30 -4.51
C THR A 40 -41.56 -3.29 -4.48
N LYS A 41 -42.75 -2.72 -4.26
CA LYS A 41 -44.05 -3.35 -4.52
C LYS A 41 -44.47 -3.02 -5.95
N LYS A 42 -44.88 -4.07 -6.68
CA LYS A 42 -45.63 -4.09 -7.96
C LYS A 42 -44.87 -3.70 -9.23
N GLY A 43 -44.24 -4.70 -9.85
CA GLY A 43 -43.81 -4.65 -11.25
C GLY A 43 -42.92 -5.81 -11.69
N CYS A 44 -42.16 -6.42 -10.78
CA CYS A 44 -41.06 -7.32 -11.15
C CYS A 44 -41.19 -8.74 -10.59
N LYS A 45 -42.40 -9.32 -10.55
CA LYS A 45 -42.58 -10.66 -9.93
C LYS A 45 -42.04 -11.80 -10.80
N LYS A 46 -42.25 -11.75 -12.12
CA LYS A 46 -41.83 -12.83 -13.03
C LYS A 46 -40.34 -12.85 -13.38
N VAL A 47 -39.69 -11.67 -13.45
CA VAL A 47 -38.25 -11.58 -13.79
C VAL A 47 -37.40 -12.02 -12.60
N CYS A 48 -37.77 -11.61 -11.38
CA CYS A 48 -37.06 -12.04 -10.17
C CYS A 48 -37.26 -13.52 -9.83
N GLU A 49 -38.40 -14.13 -10.19
CA GLU A 49 -38.62 -15.58 -10.03
C GLU A 49 -37.68 -16.40 -10.93
N GLY A 50 -37.47 -15.97 -12.18
CA GLY A 50 -36.53 -16.63 -13.10
C GLY A 50 -35.05 -16.51 -12.66
N GLU A 51 -34.64 -15.34 -12.18
CA GLU A 51 -33.28 -15.13 -11.64
C GLU A 51 -33.04 -15.93 -10.36
N LEU A 52 -34.06 -16.04 -9.49
CA LEU A 52 -33.98 -16.83 -8.26
C LEU A 52 -33.85 -18.33 -8.55
N ASP A 53 -34.57 -18.85 -9.54
CA ASP A 53 -34.48 -20.26 -9.92
C ASP A 53 -33.15 -20.58 -10.63
N SER A 54 -32.62 -19.65 -11.43
CA SER A 54 -31.26 -19.74 -11.98
C SER A 54 -30.20 -19.81 -10.87
N LEU A 55 -30.31 -18.96 -9.85
CA LEU A 55 -29.40 -18.95 -8.70
C LEU A 55 -29.48 -20.25 -7.89
N LYS A 56 -30.69 -20.78 -7.64
CA LYS A 56 -30.86 -22.07 -6.96
C LYS A 56 -30.19 -23.21 -7.73
N GLN A 57 -30.29 -23.20 -9.06
CA GLN A 57 -29.66 -24.22 -9.89
C GLN A 57 -28.12 -24.11 -9.87
N GLN A 58 -27.57 -22.89 -9.85
CA GLN A 58 -26.13 -22.67 -9.72
C GLN A 58 -25.59 -23.16 -8.36
N VAL A 59 -26.32 -22.91 -7.27
CA VAL A 59 -25.96 -23.40 -5.93
C VAL A 59 -25.95 -24.94 -5.92
N LYS A 60 -26.99 -25.58 -6.48
CA LYS A 60 -27.05 -27.05 -6.56
C LYS A 60 -25.88 -27.65 -7.35
N ASN A 61 -25.51 -27.04 -8.49
CA ASN A 61 -24.36 -27.48 -9.29
C ASN A 61 -23.02 -27.33 -8.53
N LEU A 62 -22.90 -26.30 -7.69
CA LEU A 62 -21.72 -26.09 -6.84
C LEU A 62 -21.65 -27.12 -5.70
N GLU A 63 -22.77 -27.43 -5.07
CA GLU A 63 -22.86 -28.48 -4.05
C GLU A 63 -22.45 -29.84 -4.62
N GLU A 64 -22.94 -30.20 -5.80
CA GLU A 64 -22.56 -31.45 -6.48
C GLU A 64 -21.06 -31.50 -6.84
N LYS A 65 -20.47 -30.37 -7.26
CA LYS A 65 -19.01 -30.27 -7.51
C LYS A 65 -18.21 -30.44 -6.23
N ILE A 66 -18.63 -29.81 -5.13
CA ILE A 66 -17.97 -29.93 -3.82
C ILE A 66 -18.06 -31.38 -3.32
N GLU A 67 -19.21 -32.03 -3.43
CA GLU A 67 -19.33 -33.45 -3.07
C GLU A 67 -18.45 -34.34 -3.93
N ARG A 68 -18.31 -34.04 -5.22
CA ARG A 68 -17.42 -34.80 -6.13
C ARG A 68 -15.95 -34.64 -5.73
N LEU A 69 -15.53 -33.43 -5.33
CA LEU A 69 -14.20 -33.17 -4.81
C LEU A 69 -13.96 -33.88 -3.46
N ILE A 70 -14.95 -33.92 -2.57
CA ILE A 70 -14.87 -34.65 -1.29
C ILE A 70 -14.83 -36.17 -1.51
N ARG A 71 -15.56 -36.69 -2.51
CA ARG A 71 -15.49 -38.11 -2.91
C ARG A 71 -14.12 -38.44 -3.48
N ASN A 72 -13.56 -37.57 -4.33
CA ASN A 72 -12.23 -37.74 -4.91
C ASN A 72 -11.11 -37.57 -3.87
N SER A 73 -11.31 -36.78 -2.81
CA SER A 73 -10.33 -36.64 -1.71
C SER A 73 -10.37 -37.79 -0.70
N LYS A 74 -11.36 -38.67 -0.79
CA LYS A 74 -11.46 -39.91 0.00
C LYS A 74 -10.81 -41.10 -0.69
N ASP A 75 -10.20 -40.92 -1.86
CA ASP A 75 -9.36 -41.94 -2.47
C ASP A 75 -8.10 -42.10 -1.62
N LYS A 76 -8.00 -43.25 -0.95
CA LYS A 76 -7.05 -43.56 0.14
C LYS A 76 -5.65 -43.86 -0.38
N SER A 77 -5.04 -42.93 -1.12
CA SER A 77 -3.63 -43.04 -1.55
C SER A 77 -2.66 -42.20 -0.73
N PHE A 78 -3.13 -41.40 0.24
CA PHE A 78 -2.27 -40.57 1.08
C PHE A 78 -2.30 -40.88 2.60
N GLU A 79 -2.95 -41.98 3.01
CA GLU A 79 -2.76 -42.52 4.36
C GLU A 79 -1.47 -43.34 4.42
N ASN A 80 -0.32 -42.65 4.45
CA ASN A 80 0.97 -43.05 5.06
C ASN A 80 2.11 -42.19 4.51
N VAL A 81 2.12 -40.89 4.81
CA VAL A 81 3.37 -40.11 4.71
C VAL A 81 3.69 -39.57 6.10
N LYS A 82 4.53 -40.31 6.83
CA LYS A 82 5.22 -39.76 8.00
C LYS A 82 6.16 -38.65 7.52
N ALA A 83 6.27 -37.57 8.29
CA ALA A 83 7.26 -36.53 8.05
C ALA A 83 8.67 -37.13 8.03
N GLY A 84 9.22 -37.29 6.83
CA GLY A 84 10.52 -37.87 6.52
C GLY A 84 10.74 -37.82 5.01
N THR A 85 11.58 -36.88 4.58
CA THR A 85 12.23 -36.76 3.27
C THR A 85 11.44 -37.28 2.05
N VAL A 86 10.66 -36.39 1.42
CA VAL A 86 10.28 -36.57 0.01
C VAL A 86 11.56 -36.37 -0.81
N SER A 87 12.18 -37.46 -1.28
CA SER A 87 13.30 -37.38 -2.21
C SER A 87 12.79 -37.12 -3.62
N VAL A 88 12.63 -35.85 -3.98
CA VAL A 88 12.38 -35.47 -5.38
C VAL A 88 13.70 -35.61 -6.13
N LYS A 89 13.78 -36.57 -7.06
CA LYS A 89 14.90 -36.63 -8.01
C LYS A 89 14.83 -35.40 -8.93
N LEU A 90 15.68 -34.41 -8.67
CA LEU A 90 15.85 -33.26 -9.55
C LEU A 90 16.57 -33.70 -10.84
N PRO A 91 16.15 -33.23 -12.02
CA PRO A 91 16.91 -33.44 -13.25
C PRO A 91 18.25 -32.69 -13.17
N VAL A 92 19.31 -33.31 -13.68
CA VAL A 92 20.65 -32.69 -13.75
C VAL A 92 20.71 -31.85 -15.04
N CYS A 93 20.76 -30.53 -14.90
CA CYS A 93 20.82 -29.61 -16.04
C CYS A 93 22.26 -29.34 -16.47
N THR A 94 22.46 -29.11 -17.78
CA THR A 94 23.78 -28.72 -18.31
C THR A 94 24.01 -27.20 -18.16
N ALA A 95 25.26 -26.75 -18.29
CA ALA A 95 25.60 -25.34 -18.15
C ALA A 95 24.81 -24.46 -19.15
N GLY A 96 23.99 -23.54 -18.61
CA GLY A 96 23.10 -22.67 -19.40
C GLY A 96 21.64 -23.11 -19.44
N GLU A 97 21.29 -24.24 -18.80
CA GLU A 97 19.92 -24.69 -18.59
C GLU A 97 19.48 -24.49 -17.12
N TYR A 98 18.17 -24.34 -16.89
CA TYR A 98 17.59 -24.23 -15.56
C TYR A 98 16.38 -25.17 -15.42
N ILE A 99 16.12 -25.60 -14.18
CA ILE A 99 14.98 -26.47 -13.87
C ILE A 99 13.69 -25.64 -13.94
N THR A 100 12.70 -26.15 -14.66
CA THR A 100 11.35 -25.61 -14.75
C THR A 100 10.31 -26.73 -14.56
N SER A 101 9.03 -26.37 -14.46
CA SER A 101 7.90 -27.29 -14.27
C SER A 101 6.74 -26.95 -15.20
N ASP A 102 6.06 -27.97 -15.71
CA ASP A 102 4.76 -27.84 -16.40
C ASP A 102 3.57 -28.07 -15.47
N GLY A 103 3.82 -28.20 -14.16
CA GLY A 103 2.82 -28.54 -13.14
C GLY A 103 2.67 -30.04 -12.89
N THR A 104 3.27 -30.90 -13.73
CA THR A 104 3.27 -32.37 -13.55
C THR A 104 4.69 -32.95 -13.49
N ASN A 105 5.66 -32.37 -14.20
CA ASN A 105 7.04 -32.85 -14.29
C ASN A 105 8.06 -31.72 -14.14
N LEU A 106 9.22 -32.04 -13.57
CA LEU A 106 10.40 -31.16 -13.56
C LEU A 106 11.33 -31.51 -14.72
N TYR A 107 11.78 -30.50 -15.48
CA TYR A 107 12.71 -30.67 -16.60
C TYR A 107 13.64 -29.47 -16.78
N CYS A 108 14.75 -29.65 -17.51
CA CYS A 108 15.73 -28.59 -17.79
C CYS A 108 15.37 -27.82 -19.06
N MET A 109 15.47 -26.50 -19.04
CA MET A 109 15.17 -25.63 -20.19
C MET A 109 16.29 -24.63 -20.44
N ARG A 110 16.65 -24.40 -21.72
CA ARG A 110 17.63 -23.39 -22.15
C ARG A 110 16.91 -22.15 -22.69
N LEU A 111 17.27 -20.95 -22.22
CA LEU A 111 16.63 -19.66 -22.57
C LEU A 111 16.81 -19.19 -24.04
N GLY A 112 17.17 -20.09 -24.96
CA GLY A 112 17.44 -19.75 -26.38
C GLY A 112 16.35 -20.14 -27.38
N ASN A 113 15.25 -20.78 -26.95
CA ASN A 113 14.27 -21.38 -27.88
C ASN A 113 12.83 -20.83 -27.73
N LEU A 114 12.66 -19.60 -27.25
CA LEU A 114 11.42 -18.86 -27.46
C LEU A 114 11.48 -18.17 -28.82
N GLY A 115 10.99 -18.86 -29.85
CA GLY A 115 10.65 -18.26 -31.15
C GLY A 115 11.42 -18.81 -32.35
N LYS A 116 10.90 -19.86 -32.98
CA LYS A 116 11.06 -20.04 -34.44
C LYS A 116 9.68 -19.89 -35.09
N PRO A 117 9.48 -18.93 -36.00
CA PRO A 117 8.32 -18.92 -36.86
C PRO A 117 8.38 -20.11 -37.82
N ILE A 118 7.21 -20.68 -38.10
CA ILE A 118 7.00 -21.72 -39.11
C ILE A 118 7.36 -21.15 -40.48
N ASP A 119 8.23 -21.88 -41.17
CA ASP A 119 8.67 -21.64 -42.54
C ASP A 119 7.49 -21.82 -43.52
N LYS A 120 7.19 -20.77 -44.29
CA LYS A 120 6.51 -20.88 -45.58
C LYS A 120 7.24 -20.00 -46.59
N THR A 121 8.05 -20.68 -47.37
CA THR A 121 8.67 -20.25 -48.61
C THR A 121 7.67 -19.60 -49.58
N VAL A 122 7.91 -18.33 -49.93
CA VAL A 122 7.66 -17.81 -51.28
C VAL A 122 8.80 -16.83 -51.61
N SER A 123 9.49 -17.13 -52.70
CA SER A 123 10.53 -16.30 -53.29
C SER A 123 9.93 -15.05 -53.94
N THR A 124 10.62 -13.92 -53.84
CA THR A 124 10.76 -12.97 -54.96
C THR A 124 11.96 -12.05 -54.72
N LYS A 125 12.54 -11.64 -55.84
CA LYS A 125 13.85 -11.03 -56.05
C LYS A 125 13.94 -9.58 -55.55
N GLU A 126 15.18 -9.23 -55.21
CA GLU A 126 15.88 -7.93 -55.41
C GLU A 126 15.05 -6.67 -55.69
N ALA A 127 15.16 -5.68 -54.81
CA ALA A 127 15.48 -4.32 -55.21
C ALA A 127 16.20 -3.60 -54.05
N SER A 128 17.33 -3.00 -54.38
CA SER A 128 18.06 -2.04 -53.56
C SER A 128 17.17 -0.88 -53.16
N ASP A 129 17.21 -0.45 -51.90
CA ASP A 129 17.19 0.98 -51.66
C ASP A 129 17.86 1.39 -50.35
N LYS A 130 18.68 2.44 -50.49
CA LYS A 130 19.39 3.11 -49.42
C LYS A 130 18.38 3.92 -48.61
N ASN A 131 17.99 3.42 -47.45
CA ASN A 131 17.57 4.27 -46.35
C ASN A 131 18.10 3.65 -45.06
N LYS A 132 19.21 4.22 -44.57
CA LYS A 132 19.59 4.12 -43.16
C LYS A 132 18.51 4.85 -42.37
N GLU A 133 17.43 4.17 -42.06
CA GLU A 133 16.64 4.47 -40.87
C GLU A 133 17.62 4.43 -39.69
N LEU A 134 17.90 5.60 -39.13
CA LEU A 134 18.44 5.68 -37.79
C LEU A 134 17.44 4.95 -36.90
N LEU A 135 17.80 3.73 -36.48
CA LEU A 135 17.24 3.10 -35.30
C LEU A 135 17.54 4.04 -34.12
N ILE A 136 16.65 5.00 -33.87
CA ILE A 136 16.57 5.67 -32.58
C ILE A 136 16.06 4.60 -31.63
N LYS A 137 16.99 3.82 -31.04
CA LYS A 137 16.68 3.08 -29.82
C LYS A 137 16.06 4.09 -28.86
N PRO A 138 14.93 3.80 -28.19
CA PRO A 138 14.43 4.68 -27.15
C PRO A 138 15.57 4.91 -26.18
N ASP A 139 16.04 6.15 -26.15
CA ASP A 139 17.24 6.57 -25.47
C ASP A 139 16.97 6.41 -23.97
N VAL A 140 17.27 5.22 -23.43
CA VAL A 140 17.19 4.96 -21.98
C VAL A 140 18.09 6.01 -21.35
N PRO A 141 17.53 6.98 -20.60
CA PRO A 141 18.31 8.09 -20.12
C PRO A 141 19.59 7.61 -19.44
N GLU A 142 20.74 8.16 -19.83
CA GLU A 142 22.06 7.71 -19.33
C GLU A 142 22.11 7.69 -17.79
N PHE A 143 21.37 8.58 -17.13
CA PHE A 143 21.26 8.65 -15.67
C PHE A 143 20.61 7.41 -15.03
N ILE A 144 19.81 6.63 -15.77
CA ILE A 144 19.17 5.42 -15.25
C ILE A 144 20.20 4.37 -14.79
N SER A 145 21.41 4.38 -15.36
CA SER A 145 22.50 3.51 -14.89
C SER A 145 23.12 3.98 -13.56
N LYS A 146 22.84 5.23 -13.15
CA LYS A 146 23.43 5.92 -12.00
C LYS A 146 22.48 5.96 -10.79
N VAL A 147 21.24 5.53 -10.95
CA VAL A 147 20.21 5.53 -9.90
C VAL A 147 20.11 4.17 -9.22
N PRO A 148 20.11 4.12 -7.87
CA PRO A 148 19.83 2.89 -7.14
C PRO A 148 18.48 2.27 -7.53
N ARG A 149 18.47 0.94 -7.62
CA ARG A 149 17.32 0.09 -7.86
C ARG A 149 17.17 -0.91 -6.73
N PHE A 150 15.92 -1.30 -6.47
CA PHE A 150 15.50 -2.14 -5.35
C PHE A 150 14.89 -3.42 -5.92
N TYR A 151 15.72 -4.45 -6.07
CA TYR A 151 15.34 -5.74 -6.67
C TYR A 151 15.11 -6.81 -5.59
N GLU A 152 14.36 -7.85 -5.94
CA GLU A 152 14.09 -8.95 -5.01
C GLU A 152 15.35 -9.68 -4.53
N ILE A 153 16.31 -9.90 -5.43
CA ILE A 153 17.62 -10.47 -5.08
C ILE A 153 18.42 -9.65 -4.05
N ARG A 154 17.98 -8.40 -3.77
CA ARG A 154 18.55 -7.48 -2.78
C ARG A 154 17.70 -7.40 -1.50
N LYS A 155 16.79 -8.35 -1.27
CA LYS A 155 16.05 -8.49 -0.02
C LYS A 155 17.02 -8.73 1.15
N ILE A 156 16.88 -7.93 2.20
CA ILE A 156 17.69 -8.05 3.43
C ILE A 156 16.90 -8.59 4.61
N GLN A 157 15.57 -8.36 4.64
CA GLN A 157 14.73 -8.78 5.76
C GLN A 157 13.26 -8.91 5.35
N SER A 158 12.55 -9.79 6.07
CA SER A 158 11.09 -9.90 6.09
C SER A 158 10.57 -9.64 7.50
N LEU A 159 9.58 -8.77 7.64
CA LEU A 159 8.80 -8.59 8.85
C LEU A 159 7.42 -9.21 8.62
N TYR A 160 7.06 -10.25 9.36
CA TYR A 160 5.76 -10.91 9.22
C TYR A 160 4.66 -10.10 9.90
N ALA A 161 4.15 -9.11 9.17
CA ALA A 161 3.11 -8.18 9.64
C ALA A 161 2.12 -7.91 8.50
N ASP A 162 0.82 -7.99 8.79
CA ASP A 162 -0.24 -7.51 7.88
C ASP A 162 -0.35 -5.99 7.95
N THR A 163 0.65 -5.34 7.38
CA THR A 163 0.87 -3.90 7.48
C THR A 163 -0.18 -3.12 6.71
N TRP A 164 -0.74 -2.08 7.33
CA TRP A 164 -1.61 -1.12 6.68
C TRP A 164 -0.86 0.11 6.19
N ASP A 165 0.05 0.63 7.02
CA ASP A 165 0.82 1.86 6.78
C ASP A 165 2.23 1.72 7.37
N LEU A 166 3.21 2.25 6.65
CA LEU A 166 4.63 2.29 6.94
C LEU A 166 5.07 3.75 7.04
N HIS A 167 5.87 4.05 8.05
CA HIS A 167 6.58 5.32 8.10
C HIS A 167 7.88 5.14 8.88
N SER A 168 8.93 5.83 8.42
CA SER A 168 10.24 5.79 9.05
C SER A 168 10.65 7.16 9.56
N PHE A 169 11.40 7.17 10.64
CA PHE A 169 11.93 8.39 11.23
C PHE A 169 13.26 8.14 11.92
N GLN A 170 14.02 9.21 12.11
CA GLN A 170 15.25 9.18 12.90
C GLN A 170 15.00 9.89 14.22
N TRP A 171 15.49 9.32 15.31
CA TRP A 171 15.43 9.94 16.63
C TRP A 171 16.65 9.57 17.46
N GLN A 172 17.32 10.57 18.02
CA GLN A 172 18.54 10.40 18.83
C GLN A 172 19.58 9.49 18.15
N GLY A 173 19.82 9.70 16.86
CA GLY A 173 20.81 8.95 16.06
C GLY A 173 20.41 7.52 15.68
N ASN A 174 19.19 7.09 15.98
CA ASN A 174 18.68 5.76 15.63
C ASN A 174 17.60 5.87 14.56
N THR A 175 17.47 4.82 13.74
CA THR A 175 16.45 4.73 12.69
C THR A 175 15.34 3.82 13.15
N TYR A 176 14.10 4.27 13.02
CA TYR A 176 12.91 3.52 13.38
C TYR A 176 12.02 3.29 12.16
N LEU A 177 11.35 2.15 12.17
CA LEU A 177 10.28 1.82 11.24
C LEU A 177 9.06 1.45 12.04
N GLY A 178 8.00 2.24 11.94
CA GLY A 178 6.72 1.87 12.51
C GLY A 178 5.84 1.16 11.49
N VAL A 179 4.99 0.29 11.99
CA VAL A 179 4.11 -0.56 11.20
C VAL A 179 2.74 -0.53 11.86
N SER A 180 1.75 0.07 11.20
CA SER A 180 0.36 -0.05 11.64
C SER A 180 -0.28 -1.31 11.06
N GLN A 181 -1.21 -1.92 11.78
CA GLN A 181 -1.82 -3.19 11.40
C GLN A 181 -3.30 -3.19 11.77
N LEU A 182 -4.14 -3.77 10.91
CA LEU A 182 -5.58 -3.91 11.18
C LEU A 182 -5.93 -5.09 12.09
N SER A 183 -4.97 -5.96 12.40
CA SER A 183 -5.19 -7.21 13.14
C SER A 183 -4.15 -7.37 14.26
N GLY A 184 -4.44 -8.23 15.25
CA GLY A 184 -3.47 -8.68 16.26
C GLY A 184 -2.72 -7.55 16.99
N LYS A 185 -1.39 -7.48 16.78
CA LYS A 185 -0.53 -6.36 17.18
C LYS A 185 -0.87 -5.17 16.31
N THR A 186 -1.63 -4.21 16.83
CA THR A 186 -2.19 -3.14 16.00
C THR A 186 -1.20 -2.06 15.57
N PHE A 187 -0.07 -1.92 16.29
CA PHE A 187 1.04 -1.07 15.91
C PHE A 187 2.34 -1.63 16.47
N THR A 188 3.36 -1.78 15.63
CA THR A 188 4.68 -2.30 16.02
C THR A 188 5.74 -1.29 15.60
N LEU A 189 6.60 -0.89 16.55
CA LEU A 189 7.77 -0.07 16.27
C LEU A 189 9.02 -0.97 16.24
N PHE A 190 9.78 -0.86 15.16
CA PHE A 190 11.07 -1.49 14.98
C PHE A 190 12.19 -0.46 15.09
N GLU A 191 13.32 -0.86 15.65
CA GLU A 191 14.57 -0.08 15.71
C GLU A 191 15.61 -0.77 14.83
N TRP A 192 16.38 -0.01 14.06
CA TRP A 192 17.50 -0.57 13.30
C TRP A 192 18.67 -0.89 14.24
N ALA A 193 19.02 -2.17 14.35
CA ALA A 193 20.15 -2.66 15.13
C ALA A 193 20.82 -3.83 14.39
N GLU A 194 22.15 -3.88 14.41
CA GLU A 194 22.92 -5.02 13.87
C GLU A 194 22.57 -5.38 12.41
N ASN A 195 22.34 -4.36 11.56
CA ASN A 195 21.93 -4.49 10.15
C ASN A 195 20.54 -5.12 9.92
N ALA A 196 19.65 -5.06 10.90
CA ALA A 196 18.26 -5.48 10.77
C ALA A 196 17.32 -4.59 11.59
N PHE A 197 16.04 -4.58 11.24
CA PHE A 197 14.99 -4.02 12.08
C PHE A 197 14.59 -5.04 13.16
N VAL A 198 14.77 -4.67 14.42
CA VAL A 198 14.37 -5.48 15.58
C VAL A 198 13.14 -4.87 16.24
N GLU A 199 12.20 -5.71 16.67
CA GLU A 199 10.99 -5.25 17.35
C GLU A 199 11.39 -4.56 18.67
N LYS A 200 11.04 -3.28 18.78
CA LYS A 200 11.36 -2.43 19.94
C LYS A 200 10.15 -2.25 20.86
N SER A 201 8.97 -2.08 20.29
CA SER A 201 7.74 -1.85 21.05
C SER A 201 6.50 -2.28 20.27
N ILE A 202 5.47 -2.71 21.01
CA ILE A 202 4.14 -2.98 20.47
C ILE A 202 3.15 -2.10 21.20
N LEU A 203 2.35 -1.35 20.45
CA LEU A 203 1.29 -0.51 20.99
C LEU A 203 -0.07 -1.10 20.62
N THR A 204 -0.97 -1.19 21.59
CA THR A 204 -2.36 -1.60 21.37
C THR A 204 -3.21 -0.37 21.05
N VAL A 205 -3.50 -0.20 19.77
CA VAL A 205 -4.11 0.94 19.09
C VAL A 205 -5.21 0.39 18.16
N PRO A 206 -6.48 0.32 18.60
CA PRO A 206 -7.53 -0.34 17.83
C PRO A 206 -7.69 0.21 16.41
N LEU A 207 -7.62 -0.68 15.41
CA LEU A 207 -7.81 -0.34 13.99
C LEU A 207 -6.94 0.84 13.53
N ALA A 208 -5.64 0.80 13.89
CA ALA A 208 -4.63 1.74 13.43
C ALA A 208 -4.60 1.79 11.90
N ARG A 209 -4.75 3.00 11.35
CA ARG A 209 -4.72 3.29 9.92
C ARG A 209 -3.39 3.97 9.59
N LYS A 210 -3.42 5.16 8.99
CA LYS A 210 -2.20 5.93 8.80
C LYS A 210 -1.69 6.52 10.10
N TRP A 211 -0.41 6.78 10.13
CA TRP A 211 0.24 7.43 11.25
C TRP A 211 1.42 8.26 10.77
N THR A 212 1.88 9.17 11.60
CA THR A 212 3.11 9.92 11.33
C THR A 212 3.84 10.23 12.62
N SER A 213 5.07 10.70 12.51
CA SER A 213 5.88 11.16 13.63
C SER A 213 6.27 12.61 13.44
N PHE A 214 6.47 13.33 14.55
CA PHE A 214 6.92 14.71 14.50
C PHE A 214 7.65 15.09 15.78
N GLU A 215 8.59 16.02 15.65
CA GLU A 215 9.25 16.65 16.78
C GLU A 215 8.56 17.96 17.14
N TRP A 216 8.28 18.15 18.43
CA TRP A 216 7.74 19.40 18.94
C TRP A 216 8.32 19.69 20.32
N MET A 217 8.85 20.89 20.52
CA MET A 217 9.47 21.31 21.79
C MET A 217 10.56 20.35 22.30
N GLY A 218 11.36 19.78 21.39
CA GLY A 218 12.48 18.89 21.71
C GLY A 218 12.07 17.45 22.09
N GLU A 219 10.82 17.09 21.81
CA GLU A 219 10.25 15.79 22.11
C GLU A 219 9.67 15.16 20.85
N LEU A 220 9.77 13.84 20.73
CA LEU A 220 9.21 13.10 19.61
C LEU A 220 7.81 12.56 19.95
N TYR A 221 6.88 12.82 19.06
CA TYR A 221 5.51 12.32 19.12
C TYR A 221 5.22 11.38 17.95
N ILE A 222 4.43 10.35 18.23
CA ILE A 222 3.86 9.44 17.23
C ILE A 222 2.35 9.65 17.28
N VAL A 223 1.73 10.02 16.17
CA VAL A 223 0.29 10.21 16.07
C VAL A 223 -0.32 9.19 15.12
N ILE A 224 -1.35 8.50 15.59
CA ILE A 224 -1.95 7.36 14.88
C ILE A 224 -3.44 7.65 14.65
N ALA A 225 -3.86 7.67 13.39
CA ALA A 225 -5.26 7.71 13.02
C ALA A 225 -5.90 6.33 13.27
N CYS A 226 -7.07 6.32 13.91
CA CYS A 226 -7.79 5.09 14.20
C CYS A 226 -9.21 5.15 13.65
N ASN A 227 -9.60 4.07 12.97
CA ASN A 227 -10.95 3.90 12.48
C ASN A 227 -11.71 2.91 13.36
N ALA A 228 -11.82 3.24 14.64
CA ALA A 228 -12.47 2.44 15.65
C ALA A 228 -13.92 2.92 15.86
N MET A 229 -14.81 2.62 14.92
CA MET A 229 -16.24 2.64 15.19
C MET A 229 -16.56 1.54 16.20
N GLN A 230 -16.46 1.85 17.50
CA GLN A 230 -16.86 0.90 18.53
C GLN A 230 -18.38 0.71 18.44
N SER A 231 -18.82 -0.54 18.25
CA SER A 231 -20.19 -0.91 18.57
C SER A 231 -20.39 -0.59 20.06
N ASN A 232 -21.51 0.08 20.41
CA ASN A 232 -21.95 0.40 21.77
C ASN A 232 -21.67 1.83 22.30
N ASN A 233 -21.78 2.88 21.48
CA ASN A 233 -21.78 4.29 21.91
C ASN A 233 -20.52 4.78 22.66
N ALA A 234 -19.44 3.99 22.69
CA ALA A 234 -18.16 4.45 23.23
C ALA A 234 -17.47 5.38 22.21
N PRO A 235 -16.87 6.50 22.64
CA PRO A 235 -16.09 7.34 21.74
C PRO A 235 -14.91 6.55 21.16
N GLY A 236 -14.76 6.60 19.85
CA GLY A 236 -13.55 6.12 19.17
C GLY A 236 -12.46 7.19 19.30
N TYR A 237 -11.21 6.75 19.46
CA TYR A 237 -10.08 7.65 19.69
C TYR A 237 -8.97 7.43 18.67
N SER A 238 -8.33 8.51 18.26
CA SER A 238 -6.96 8.52 17.75
C SER A 238 -5.98 8.75 18.90
N PHE A 239 -4.74 8.29 18.74
CA PHE A 239 -3.77 8.24 19.84
C PHE A 239 -2.53 9.05 19.49
N ILE A 240 -2.03 9.79 20.49
CA ILE A 240 -0.72 10.43 20.46
C ILE A 240 0.13 9.74 21.52
N TYR A 241 1.27 9.22 21.11
CA TYR A 241 2.31 8.71 21.98
C TYR A 241 3.48 9.68 22.01
N LYS A 242 4.16 9.74 23.14
CA LYS A 242 5.40 10.47 23.31
C LYS A 242 6.52 9.45 23.51
N MET A 243 7.61 9.59 22.75
CA MET A 243 8.81 8.79 22.92
C MET A 243 9.77 9.53 23.85
N SER A 244 10.10 8.91 24.97
CA SER A 244 10.99 9.49 25.97
C SER A 244 12.38 9.76 25.39
N SER A 245 12.99 10.86 25.82
CA SER A 245 14.40 11.15 25.59
C SER A 245 15.36 10.37 26.51
N SER A 246 14.82 9.62 27.48
CA SER A 246 15.60 8.76 28.38
C SER A 246 16.30 7.63 27.63
N TYR A 247 17.34 7.06 28.25
CA TYR A 247 18.15 5.97 27.66
C TYR A 247 17.34 4.79 27.11
N ASN A 248 16.22 4.43 27.76
CA ASN A 248 15.38 3.30 27.34
C ASN A 248 14.46 3.62 26.16
N LYS A 249 14.24 4.92 25.90
CA LYS A 249 13.33 5.45 24.88
C LYS A 249 11.93 4.86 24.95
N ASP A 250 11.40 4.80 26.17
CA ASP A 250 10.07 4.26 26.41
C ASP A 250 9.01 5.09 25.68
N ILE A 251 8.03 4.40 25.10
CA ILE A 251 6.90 5.03 24.43
C ILE A 251 5.73 5.05 25.39
N GLN A 252 5.19 6.23 25.66
CA GLN A 252 4.08 6.42 26.59
C GLN A 252 2.90 7.07 25.88
N LEU A 253 1.69 6.64 26.24
CA LEU A 253 0.48 7.33 25.80
C LEU A 253 0.53 8.77 26.32
N PHE A 254 0.57 9.72 25.41
CA PHE A 254 0.57 11.14 25.74
C PHE A 254 -0.86 11.67 25.80
N GLN A 255 -1.67 11.39 24.78
CA GLN A 255 -3.02 11.92 24.68
C GLN A 255 -3.92 11.02 23.82
N ARG A 256 -5.22 11.03 24.14
CA ARG A 256 -6.29 10.50 23.27
C ARG A 256 -7.07 11.66 22.67
N LEU A 257 -7.38 11.58 21.39
CA LEU A 257 -8.22 12.54 20.67
C LEU A 257 -9.52 11.86 20.27
N GLU A 258 -10.66 12.45 20.61
CA GLU A 258 -12.00 11.91 20.31
C GLU A 258 -12.33 12.02 18.81
N ILE A 259 -11.78 11.12 18.01
CA ILE A 259 -11.97 11.04 16.56
C ILE A 259 -12.21 9.57 16.20
N ALA A 260 -13.47 9.17 16.05
CA ALA A 260 -13.82 7.74 15.92
C ALA A 260 -13.52 7.14 14.54
N THR A 261 -13.42 7.98 13.51
CA THR A 261 -13.39 7.57 12.11
C THR A 261 -12.18 8.13 11.36
N ALA A 262 -11.10 8.43 12.08
CA ALA A 262 -9.87 8.93 11.49
C ALA A 262 -9.27 7.86 10.56
N PHE A 263 -8.93 8.26 9.35
CA PHE A 263 -8.42 7.36 8.32
C PHE A 263 -7.00 7.72 7.91
N SER A 264 -6.69 9.01 7.82
CA SER A 264 -5.34 9.51 7.60
C SER A 264 -5.02 10.68 8.54
N VAL A 265 -3.73 10.93 8.76
CA VAL A 265 -3.21 11.98 9.62
C VAL A 265 -1.92 12.54 9.04
N THR A 266 -1.75 13.85 9.12
CA THR A 266 -0.49 14.52 8.79
C THR A 266 -0.22 15.63 9.81
N THR A 267 0.99 16.19 9.78
CA THR A 267 1.37 17.31 10.64
C THR A 267 2.04 18.42 9.85
N ILE A 268 1.88 19.65 10.33
CA ILE A 268 2.49 20.82 9.71
C ILE A 268 2.78 21.89 10.76
N GLN A 269 3.97 22.49 10.67
CA GLN A 269 4.32 23.66 11.48
C GLN A 269 4.16 24.91 10.63
N GLN A 270 3.45 25.91 11.15
CA GLN A 270 3.26 27.19 10.50
C GLN A 270 3.08 28.28 11.56
N ASP A 271 3.72 29.43 11.36
CA ASP A 271 3.62 30.61 12.25
C ASP A 271 3.89 30.28 13.74
N GLY A 272 4.89 29.45 14.01
CA GLY A 272 5.27 29.07 15.38
C GLY A 272 4.29 28.12 16.07
N HIS A 273 3.33 27.55 15.34
CA HIS A 273 2.39 26.55 15.84
C HIS A 273 2.59 25.22 15.12
N ILE A 274 2.33 24.12 15.82
CA ILE A 274 2.17 22.78 15.23
C ILE A 274 0.68 22.50 15.05
N PHE A 275 0.34 21.93 13.90
CA PHE A 275 -1.00 21.43 13.61
C PHE A 275 -0.95 19.93 13.32
N ILE A 276 -1.93 19.21 13.85
CA ILE A 276 -2.21 17.82 13.50
C ILE A 276 -3.54 17.80 12.76
N ALA A 277 -3.51 17.42 11.49
CA ALA A 277 -4.71 17.35 10.66
C ALA A 277 -5.11 15.89 10.46
N PHE A 278 -6.30 15.53 10.93
CA PHE A 278 -6.90 14.22 10.72
C PHE A 278 -8.00 14.31 9.70
N VAL A 279 -8.02 13.36 8.77
CA VAL A 279 -9.13 13.15 7.85
C VAL A 279 -9.99 12.03 8.36
N SER A 280 -11.30 12.29 8.44
CA SER A 280 -12.28 11.25 8.75
C SER A 280 -12.84 10.63 7.47
N ILE A 281 -13.07 9.32 7.47
CA ILE A 281 -13.69 8.62 6.33
C ILE A 281 -15.22 8.75 6.30
N TYR A 282 -15.84 9.09 7.44
CA TYR A 282 -17.28 9.28 7.58
C TYR A 282 -17.59 10.64 8.21
N GLY A 283 -18.85 11.07 8.07
CA GLY A 283 -19.32 12.35 8.59
C GLY A 283 -19.32 13.45 7.53
N ARG A 284 -19.10 14.70 7.96
CA ARG A 284 -19.10 15.89 7.09
C ARG A 284 -17.81 16.71 7.17
N THR A 285 -16.99 16.46 8.18
CA THR A 285 -15.84 17.31 8.50
C THR A 285 -14.67 16.46 8.96
N SER A 286 -13.49 17.03 8.81
CA SER A 286 -12.21 16.53 9.32
C SER A 286 -11.65 17.54 10.33
N SER A 287 -10.86 17.07 11.30
CA SER A 287 -10.47 17.87 12.47
C SER A 287 -9.00 18.27 12.42
N ILE A 288 -8.72 19.50 12.82
CA ILE A 288 -7.37 20.04 12.96
C ILE A 288 -7.15 20.36 14.43
N PHE A 289 -6.04 19.88 14.99
CA PHE A 289 -5.63 20.12 16.38
C PHE A 289 -4.40 21.00 16.40
N THR A 290 -4.21 21.76 17.49
CA THR A 290 -2.99 22.53 17.73
C THR A 290 -2.55 22.43 19.18
N TRP A 291 -1.28 22.71 19.44
CA TRP A 291 -0.71 22.68 20.79
C TRP A 291 -1.13 23.91 21.60
N LYS A 292 -1.82 23.70 22.73
CA LYS A 292 -2.14 24.75 23.71
C LYS A 292 -1.96 24.21 25.12
N SER A 293 -1.21 24.95 25.94
CA SER A 293 -1.06 24.69 27.38
C SER A 293 -0.67 23.24 27.73
N GLY A 294 0.23 22.64 26.95
CA GLY A 294 0.75 21.29 27.25
C GLY A 294 -0.05 20.14 26.65
N ALA A 295 -1.05 20.39 25.80
CA ALA A 295 -1.85 19.36 25.14
C ALA A 295 -2.25 19.78 23.72
N PHE A 296 -2.66 18.82 22.90
CA PHE A 296 -3.30 19.08 21.61
C PHE A 296 -4.80 19.30 21.80
N VAL A 297 -5.31 20.44 21.37
CA VAL A 297 -6.75 20.76 21.44
C VAL A 297 -7.29 21.00 20.04
N GLU A 298 -8.58 20.69 19.81
CA GLU A 298 -9.20 20.96 18.51
C GLU A 298 -9.10 22.47 18.22
N HIS A 299 -8.49 22.80 17.10
CA HIS A 299 -8.26 24.15 16.62
C HIS A 299 -9.36 24.58 15.67
N SER A 300 -9.65 23.74 14.67
CA SER A 300 -10.66 24.00 13.66
C SER A 300 -11.10 22.70 12.97
N LYS A 301 -12.07 22.83 12.06
CA LYS A 301 -12.52 21.75 11.18
C LYS A 301 -12.46 22.20 9.73
N ILE A 302 -12.21 21.25 8.84
CA ILE A 302 -12.35 21.43 7.40
C ILE A 302 -13.57 20.63 6.91
N GLU A 303 -14.34 21.20 5.98
CA GLU A 303 -15.60 20.62 5.48
C GLU A 303 -15.37 19.56 4.39
N VAL A 304 -14.46 18.63 4.68
CA VAL A 304 -14.14 17.51 3.81
C VAL A 304 -13.97 16.25 4.65
N THR A 305 -14.42 15.12 4.11
CA THR A 305 -14.02 13.78 4.59
C THR A 305 -13.10 13.19 3.55
N GLY A 306 -12.15 12.35 3.96
CA GLY A 306 -11.18 11.80 3.02
C GLY A 306 -10.72 10.37 3.29
N THR A 307 -9.96 9.84 2.33
CA THR A 307 -9.13 8.63 2.55
C THR A 307 -7.65 8.96 2.70
N ASP A 308 -7.25 10.19 2.41
CA ASP A 308 -5.87 10.59 2.60
C ASP A 308 -5.71 12.11 2.79
N ILE A 309 -4.63 12.52 3.45
CA ILE A 309 -4.22 13.92 3.60
C ILE A 309 -2.71 14.03 3.53
N GLU A 310 -2.24 15.10 2.91
CA GLU A 310 -0.84 15.49 2.91
C GLU A 310 -0.71 16.96 3.29
N ALA A 311 0.30 17.24 4.11
CA ALA A 311 0.71 18.58 4.45
C ALA A 311 2.01 18.95 3.72
N PHE A 312 2.10 20.16 3.19
CA PHE A 312 3.33 20.62 2.54
C PHE A 312 3.45 22.14 2.51
N HIS A 313 4.68 22.59 2.24
CA HIS A 313 5.01 24.00 2.04
C HIS A 313 5.46 24.28 0.62
N ILE A 314 5.03 25.42 0.08
CA ILE A 314 5.58 26.03 -1.13
C ILE A 314 6.03 27.46 -0.78
N GLY A 315 7.35 27.67 -0.68
CA GLY A 315 7.88 28.88 -0.07
C GLY A 315 7.43 28.99 1.40
N ASN A 316 6.84 30.13 1.76
CA ASN A 316 6.32 30.39 3.11
C ASN A 316 4.82 30.03 3.27
N ARG A 317 4.20 29.46 2.23
CA ARG A 317 2.77 29.09 2.23
C ARG A 317 2.64 27.63 2.66
N ALA A 318 1.74 27.37 3.60
CA ALA A 318 1.40 26.04 4.08
C ALA A 318 0.09 25.56 3.45
N PHE A 319 0.04 24.30 3.04
CA PHE A 319 -1.13 23.68 2.43
C PHE A 319 -1.47 22.34 3.07
N LEU A 320 -2.75 22.00 3.02
CA LEU A 320 -3.27 20.65 3.21
C LEU A 320 -3.94 20.21 1.92
N SER A 321 -3.68 18.99 1.48
CA SER A 321 -4.37 18.37 0.34
C SER A 321 -5.10 17.11 0.80
N VAL A 322 -6.39 16.98 0.48
CA VAL A 322 -7.25 15.88 0.95
C VAL A 322 -7.89 15.16 -0.22
N VAL A 323 -7.81 13.83 -0.22
CA VAL A 323 -8.51 12.95 -1.17
C VAL A 323 -9.94 12.70 -0.70
N GLY A 324 -10.97 12.95 -1.52
CA GLY A 324 -12.39 12.71 -1.18
C GLY A 324 -12.78 11.23 -0.90
N THR A 325 -13.87 11.01 -0.15
CA THR A 325 -14.31 9.66 0.32
C THR A 325 -15.34 8.94 -0.53
N THR A 326 -15.96 9.58 -1.52
CA THR A 326 -17.09 8.98 -2.24
C THR A 326 -16.80 8.82 -3.72
N SER A 327 -17.40 7.83 -4.37
CA SER A 327 -17.23 7.63 -5.82
C SER A 327 -17.75 8.79 -6.66
N LYS A 328 -18.61 9.64 -6.09
CA LYS A 328 -19.09 10.89 -6.70
C LYS A 328 -18.18 12.08 -6.41
N ASP A 329 -17.25 11.91 -5.48
CA ASP A 329 -16.29 12.92 -5.06
C ASP A 329 -14.95 12.57 -5.71
N ASN A 330 -14.83 12.96 -6.98
CA ASN A 330 -13.62 12.86 -7.76
C ASN A 330 -12.75 14.11 -7.61
N PHE A 331 -12.70 14.70 -6.42
CA PHE A 331 -11.86 15.84 -6.13
C PHE A 331 -10.71 15.51 -5.19
N THR A 332 -9.60 16.19 -5.41
CA THR A 332 -8.60 16.47 -4.40
C THR A 332 -8.77 17.91 -3.94
N TYR A 333 -8.98 18.11 -2.64
CA TYR A 333 -9.26 19.41 -2.04
C TYR A 333 -8.00 20.01 -1.46
N LEU A 334 -7.61 21.20 -1.91
CA LEU A 334 -6.49 21.95 -1.35
C LEU A 334 -7.01 23.05 -0.45
N TYR A 335 -6.42 23.12 0.74
CA TYR A 335 -6.59 24.19 1.71
C TYR A 335 -5.26 24.91 1.88
N GLU A 336 -5.32 26.22 2.05
CA GLU A 336 -4.16 27.06 2.33
C GLU A 336 -4.28 27.62 3.76
N TYR A 337 -3.15 27.68 4.47
CA TYR A 337 -3.08 28.37 5.74
C TYR A 337 -3.08 29.88 5.54
N ILE A 338 -4.13 30.54 6.02
CA ILE A 338 -4.29 32.00 6.02
C ILE A 338 -4.73 32.42 7.41
N GLU A 339 -3.99 33.34 8.02
CA GLU A 339 -4.35 34.02 9.27
C GLU A 339 -4.80 33.05 10.38
N GLY A 340 -4.00 32.01 10.65
CA GLY A 340 -4.32 31.06 11.72
C GLY A 340 -5.18 29.88 11.31
N ASN A 341 -5.71 29.81 10.08
CA ASN A 341 -6.68 28.79 9.68
C ASN A 341 -6.39 28.20 8.30
N PHE A 342 -6.75 26.93 8.10
CA PHE A 342 -6.74 26.31 6.78
C PHE A 342 -8.07 26.59 6.07
N VAL A 343 -8.03 27.39 5.01
CA VAL A 343 -9.21 27.79 4.22
C VAL A 343 -9.17 27.14 2.83
N PRO A 344 -10.33 26.84 2.20
CA PRO A 344 -10.35 26.27 0.86
C PRO A 344 -9.58 27.15 -0.13
N PHE A 345 -8.67 26.54 -0.88
CA PHE A 345 -7.84 27.20 -1.89
C PHE A 345 -8.25 26.80 -3.30
N LYS A 346 -8.28 25.50 -3.60
CA LYS A 346 -8.56 24.96 -4.92
C LYS A 346 -9.04 23.52 -4.83
N ASN A 347 -9.93 23.11 -5.71
CA ASN A 347 -10.24 21.69 -5.92
C ASN A 347 -9.63 21.25 -7.26
N LEU A 348 -8.96 20.10 -7.26
CA LEU A 348 -8.44 19.45 -8.45
C LEU A 348 -9.44 18.36 -8.85
N LEU A 349 -10.01 18.48 -10.04
CA LEU A 349 -10.91 17.49 -10.60
C LEU A 349 -10.12 16.30 -11.13
N MET A 350 -10.55 15.10 -10.76
CA MET A 350 -9.97 13.83 -11.17
C MET A 350 -10.93 13.09 -12.11
N GLU A 351 -10.40 12.21 -12.95
CA GLU A 351 -11.22 11.40 -13.86
C GLU A 351 -12.06 10.38 -13.10
N ILE A 352 -11.47 9.76 -12.08
CA ILE A 352 -12.16 8.89 -11.13
C ILE A 352 -11.86 9.34 -9.70
N ARG A 353 -12.49 8.68 -8.73
CA ARG A 353 -12.21 8.89 -7.32
C ARG A 353 -10.71 8.68 -7.03
N PRO A 354 -10.01 9.70 -6.48
CA PRO A 354 -8.63 9.53 -6.01
C PRO A 354 -8.59 8.66 -4.75
N TYR A 355 -7.45 8.00 -4.47
CA TYR A 355 -7.33 7.07 -3.33
C TYR A 355 -6.29 7.50 -2.29
N GLY A 356 -5.12 7.92 -2.76
CA GLY A 356 -4.00 8.43 -1.96
C GLY A 356 -3.30 9.56 -2.70
N LEU A 357 -2.48 10.33 -1.99
CA LEU A 357 -1.71 11.42 -2.58
C LEU A 357 -0.39 11.64 -1.84
N THR A 358 0.58 12.24 -2.53
CA THR A 358 1.83 12.69 -1.90
C THR A 358 2.32 13.97 -2.55
N TYR A 359 2.98 14.83 -1.77
CA TYR A 359 3.65 16.00 -2.27
C TYR A 359 5.11 15.67 -2.58
N VAL A 360 5.59 16.11 -3.74
CA VAL A 360 6.97 15.86 -4.17
C VAL A 360 7.64 17.18 -4.49
N LYS A 361 8.79 17.42 -3.88
CA LYS A 361 9.67 18.56 -4.18
C LYS A 361 10.97 18.07 -4.78
N THR A 362 11.35 18.63 -5.94
CA THR A 362 12.64 18.36 -6.58
C THR A 362 13.29 19.67 -7.01
N GLY A 363 14.37 20.05 -6.34
CA GLY A 363 14.95 21.38 -6.48
C GLY A 363 13.94 22.49 -6.16
N LYS A 364 13.60 23.29 -7.18
CA LYS A 364 12.59 24.38 -7.10
C LYS A 364 11.20 23.94 -7.56
N GLU A 365 11.08 22.74 -8.10
CA GLU A 365 9.85 22.24 -8.67
C GLU A 365 9.01 21.56 -7.59
N HIS A 366 7.70 21.77 -7.71
CA HIS A 366 6.70 21.33 -6.74
C HIS A 366 5.63 20.54 -7.47
N PHE A 367 5.38 19.32 -7.01
CA PHE A 367 4.42 18.41 -7.60
C PHE A 367 3.47 17.86 -6.55
N LEU A 368 2.27 17.49 -6.99
CA LEU A 368 1.31 16.73 -6.21
C LEU A 368 0.92 15.50 -7.03
N ALA A 369 1.29 14.32 -6.56
CA ALA A 369 0.93 13.05 -7.19
C ALA A 369 -0.36 12.52 -6.56
N VAL A 370 -1.32 12.10 -7.39
CA VAL A 370 -2.64 11.63 -6.96
C VAL A 370 -2.93 10.26 -7.57
N ALA A 371 -3.20 9.29 -6.69
CA ALA A 371 -3.35 7.88 -7.04
C ALA A 371 -4.78 7.63 -7.49
N GLN A 372 -4.93 6.94 -8.61
CA GLN A 372 -6.23 6.58 -9.18
C GLN A 372 -6.36 5.06 -9.24
N PHE A 373 -7.27 4.52 -8.43
CA PHE A 373 -7.38 3.08 -8.22
C PHE A 373 -7.82 2.35 -9.51
N ASP A 374 -9.00 2.65 -10.05
CA ASP A 374 -9.54 1.92 -11.20
C ASP A 374 -9.06 2.42 -12.57
N LEU A 375 -7.89 3.08 -12.65
CA LEU A 375 -7.28 3.52 -13.91
C LEU A 375 -5.88 2.92 -14.12
N ALA A 376 -5.48 2.83 -15.39
CA ALA A 376 -4.15 2.39 -15.82
C ALA A 376 -3.05 3.47 -15.60
N PHE A 377 -3.40 4.60 -15.01
CA PHE A 377 -2.49 5.70 -14.72
C PHE A 377 -2.92 6.51 -13.51
N SER A 378 -1.92 7.07 -12.84
CA SER A 378 -2.07 8.11 -11.83
C SER A 378 -1.63 9.45 -12.40
N VAL A 379 -2.04 10.56 -11.77
CA VAL A 379 -1.79 11.91 -12.28
C VAL A 379 -0.81 12.64 -11.39
N ILE A 380 0.12 13.36 -12.02
CA ILE A 380 1.04 14.28 -11.38
C ILE A 380 0.64 15.68 -11.80
N PHE A 381 0.34 16.52 -10.82
CA PHE A 381 0.13 17.95 -11.00
C PHE A 381 1.44 18.69 -10.72
N LYS A 382 1.71 19.75 -11.47
CA LYS A 382 2.85 20.65 -11.27
C LYS A 382 2.38 22.02 -10.83
N TRP A 383 3.06 22.61 -9.86
CA TRP A 383 2.81 23.99 -9.44
C TRP A 383 3.33 24.97 -10.49
N ASN A 384 2.47 25.83 -11.02
CA ASN A 384 2.84 26.83 -12.03
C ASN A 384 3.26 28.20 -11.44
N GLY A 385 3.40 28.29 -10.12
CA GLY A 385 3.63 29.54 -9.38
C GLY A 385 2.37 30.08 -8.70
N LYS A 386 1.19 29.69 -9.18
CA LYS A 386 -0.11 30.13 -8.66
C LYS A 386 -0.99 28.98 -8.18
N GLU A 387 -1.08 27.91 -8.96
CA GLU A 387 -1.89 26.72 -8.65
C GLU A 387 -1.26 25.44 -9.23
N PHE A 388 -1.83 24.29 -8.87
CA PHE A 388 -1.45 23.01 -9.44
C PHE A 388 -2.23 22.74 -10.73
N GLU A 389 -1.52 22.37 -11.79
CA GLU A 389 -2.08 21.99 -13.09
C GLU A 389 -1.65 20.56 -13.45
N GLU A 390 -2.54 19.79 -14.08
CA GLU A 390 -2.20 18.45 -14.57
C GLU A 390 -1.01 18.56 -15.52
N TRP A 391 0.00 17.72 -15.28
CA TRP A 391 1.29 17.87 -15.95
C TRP A 391 1.82 16.55 -16.53
N GLN A 392 1.68 15.44 -15.82
CA GLN A 392 2.11 14.13 -16.30
C GLN A 392 1.18 13.02 -15.83
N LYS A 393 0.94 12.02 -16.69
CA LYS A 393 0.37 10.73 -16.29
C LYS A 393 1.49 9.71 -16.12
N VAL A 394 1.42 8.92 -15.05
CA VAL A 394 2.35 7.81 -14.78
C VAL A 394 1.59 6.50 -14.79
N GLU A 395 2.13 5.47 -15.47
CA GLU A 395 1.56 4.12 -15.47
C GLU A 395 1.36 3.66 -14.03
N SER A 396 0.17 3.13 -13.75
CA SER A 396 -0.20 2.54 -12.47
C SER A 396 -1.27 1.48 -12.69
N CYS A 397 -1.62 0.76 -11.64
CA CYS A 397 -2.69 -0.22 -11.69
C CYS A 397 -3.23 -0.40 -10.27
N LYS A 398 -4.51 -0.07 -10.03
CA LYS A 398 -5.07 -0.09 -8.67
C LYS A 398 -4.21 0.68 -7.68
N ALA A 399 -3.78 1.87 -8.12
CA ALA A 399 -2.92 2.75 -7.36
C ALA A 399 -3.62 3.14 -6.06
N ARG A 400 -3.01 2.81 -4.94
CA ARG A 400 -3.52 3.15 -3.61
C ARG A 400 -2.87 4.40 -3.07
N ASP A 401 -1.58 4.53 -3.29
CA ASP A 401 -0.78 5.55 -2.65
C ASP A 401 0.56 5.74 -3.38
N PHE A 402 1.41 6.60 -2.84
CA PHE A 402 2.79 6.78 -3.28
C PHE A 402 3.76 6.81 -2.11
N ALA A 403 5.01 6.44 -2.40
CA ALA A 403 6.15 6.74 -1.53
C ALA A 403 7.14 7.63 -2.29
N THR A 404 7.75 8.59 -1.62
CA THR A 404 8.72 9.49 -2.24
C THR A 404 9.96 9.68 -1.37
N THR A 405 11.10 9.88 -2.02
CA THR A 405 12.35 10.24 -1.36
C THR A 405 13.30 10.92 -2.33
N THR A 406 14.29 11.64 -1.83
CA THR A 406 15.43 12.10 -2.62
C THR A 406 16.67 11.36 -2.14
N ILE A 407 17.29 10.61 -3.05
CA ILE A 407 18.52 9.87 -2.78
C ILE A 407 19.69 10.66 -3.35
N SER A 408 20.66 10.96 -2.50
CA SER A 408 21.90 11.63 -2.90
C SER A 408 23.00 10.58 -3.05
N ASN A 409 23.69 10.56 -4.18
CA ASN A 409 24.86 9.71 -4.39
C ASN A 409 25.98 10.48 -5.12
N LYS A 410 27.09 9.81 -5.43
CA LYS A 410 28.24 10.44 -6.12
C LYS A 410 27.92 11.04 -7.50
N TYR A 411 26.77 10.72 -8.09
CA TYR A 411 26.32 11.22 -9.38
C TYR A 411 25.28 12.34 -9.28
N GLY A 412 24.79 12.67 -8.08
CA GLY A 412 23.81 13.72 -7.88
C GLY A 412 22.65 13.32 -6.96
N ASN A 413 21.61 14.15 -6.98
CA ASN A 413 20.39 13.96 -6.21
C ASN A 413 19.28 13.47 -7.14
N TYR A 414 18.61 12.40 -6.75
CA TYR A 414 17.57 11.78 -7.55
C TYR A 414 16.28 11.70 -6.74
N THR A 415 15.23 12.33 -7.23
CA THR A 415 13.91 12.30 -6.58
C THR A 415 13.10 11.13 -7.11
N TYR A 416 12.79 10.20 -6.22
CA TYR A 416 12.04 8.98 -6.49
C TYR A 416 10.56 9.18 -6.20
N LEU A 417 9.73 8.54 -7.01
CA LEU A 417 8.30 8.40 -6.81
C LEU A 417 7.91 6.94 -7.07
N ALA A 418 7.59 6.20 -6.02
CA ALA A 418 7.03 4.87 -6.11
C ALA A 418 5.50 4.98 -6.14
N VAL A 419 4.87 4.35 -7.13
CA VAL A 419 3.41 4.20 -7.18
C VAL A 419 3.05 2.85 -6.59
N ILE A 420 2.30 2.88 -5.49
CA ILE A 420 1.92 1.70 -4.73
C ILE A 420 0.66 1.12 -5.35
N ASN A 421 0.80 -0.04 -5.99
CA ASN A 421 -0.26 -0.71 -6.71
C ASN A 421 -0.82 -1.87 -5.86
N TYR A 422 -2.14 -2.02 -5.82
CA TYR A 422 -2.77 -3.07 -5.00
C TYR A 422 -2.54 -4.47 -5.59
N ASP A 423 -3.13 -4.83 -6.72
CA ASP A 423 -3.10 -6.23 -7.22
C ASP A 423 -2.10 -6.49 -8.35
N CYS A 424 -1.12 -5.62 -8.47
CA CYS A 424 -0.09 -5.64 -9.49
C CYS A 424 1.18 -5.00 -8.95
N ASN A 425 2.31 -5.32 -9.58
CA ASN A 425 3.62 -4.85 -9.13
C ASN A 425 3.68 -3.31 -9.02
N PRO A 426 4.13 -2.76 -7.87
CA PRO A 426 4.44 -1.35 -7.77
C PRO A 426 5.51 -0.94 -8.79
N VAL A 427 5.48 0.33 -9.16
CA VAL A 427 6.39 0.92 -10.16
C VAL A 427 7.12 2.08 -9.54
N ILE A 428 8.40 2.24 -9.86
CA ILE A 428 9.22 3.34 -9.35
C ILE A 428 9.70 4.20 -10.50
N TYR A 429 9.53 5.50 -10.30
CA TYR A 429 9.98 6.56 -11.19
C TYR A 429 11.08 7.37 -10.52
N VAL A 430 11.91 8.00 -11.34
CA VAL A 430 12.86 9.03 -10.93
C VAL A 430 12.64 10.26 -11.78
N TYR A 431 12.67 11.44 -11.16
CA TYR A 431 12.61 12.70 -11.86
C TYR A 431 13.89 12.93 -12.67
N ASP A 432 13.75 13.08 -13.97
CA ASP A 432 14.80 13.48 -14.90
C ASP A 432 14.78 15.01 -15.04
N ASP A 433 15.78 15.68 -14.47
CA ASP A 433 15.91 17.15 -14.53
C ASP A 433 16.10 17.66 -15.96
N ILE A 434 16.71 16.87 -16.85
CA ILE A 434 16.99 17.28 -18.25
C ILE A 434 15.71 17.22 -19.07
N ARG A 435 14.96 16.13 -18.94
CA ARG A 435 13.68 15.95 -19.64
C ARG A 435 12.51 16.62 -18.92
N THR A 436 12.73 17.08 -17.68
CA THR A 436 11.70 17.57 -16.77
C THR A 436 10.52 16.59 -16.73
N THR A 437 10.74 15.34 -16.33
CA THR A 437 9.70 14.30 -16.32
C THR A 437 10.03 13.19 -15.34
N PHE A 438 9.02 12.54 -14.76
CA PHE A 438 9.22 11.29 -14.03
C PHE A 438 9.39 10.14 -15.03
N VAL A 439 10.57 9.53 -15.05
CA VAL A 439 10.90 8.38 -15.90
C VAL A 439 10.83 7.11 -15.08
N LYS A 440 10.10 6.11 -15.58
CA LYS A 440 10.00 4.79 -14.94
C LYS A 440 11.36 4.08 -14.98
N ILE A 441 11.83 3.60 -13.83
CA ILE A 441 13.12 2.93 -13.70
C ILE A 441 13.01 1.45 -13.32
N GLN A 442 11.94 1.04 -12.62
CA GLN A 442 11.75 -0.35 -12.21
C GLN A 442 10.28 -0.72 -11.92
N LYS A 443 10.02 -2.02 -11.90
CA LYS A 443 8.87 -2.66 -11.23
C LYS A 443 9.41 -3.43 -10.04
N THR A 444 8.73 -3.38 -8.90
CA THR A 444 9.05 -4.23 -7.73
C THR A 444 8.18 -5.47 -7.75
N GLU A 445 8.76 -6.64 -7.52
CA GLU A 445 8.03 -7.91 -7.47
C GLU A 445 7.31 -8.04 -6.12
N SER A 446 6.12 -7.45 -6.05
CA SER A 446 5.26 -7.46 -4.87
C SER A 446 3.81 -7.37 -5.33
N ASN A 447 3.02 -8.38 -5.01
CA ASN A 447 1.58 -8.35 -5.21
C ASN A 447 0.90 -7.99 -3.89
N TRP A 448 -0.24 -7.29 -3.97
CA TRP A 448 -1.04 -6.92 -2.81
C TRP A 448 -0.33 -5.92 -1.91
N SER A 449 0.45 -5.03 -2.52
CA SER A 449 1.13 -3.96 -1.81
C SER A 449 0.09 -3.00 -1.24
N ARG A 450 0.20 -2.78 0.07
CA ARG A 450 -0.65 -1.84 0.82
C ARG A 450 0.05 -0.52 1.01
N ASP A 451 1.37 -0.56 1.21
CA ASP A 451 2.19 0.62 1.39
C ASP A 451 3.67 0.36 1.04
N MET A 452 4.44 1.43 0.87
CA MET A 452 5.89 1.41 0.67
C MET A 452 6.53 2.58 1.41
N GLU A 453 7.73 2.39 1.93
CA GLU A 453 8.47 3.47 2.61
C GLU A 453 9.96 3.41 2.24
N PHE A 454 10.52 4.56 1.91
CA PHE A 454 11.96 4.70 1.69
C PHE A 454 12.67 4.98 3.01
N LEU A 455 13.53 4.06 3.44
CA LEU A 455 14.23 4.15 4.71
C LEU A 455 15.58 4.86 4.50
N ARG A 456 15.71 6.07 5.02
CA ARG A 456 16.97 6.83 4.97
C ARG A 456 17.83 6.51 6.18
N MET A 457 19.00 5.95 5.93
CA MET A 457 19.94 5.56 6.97
C MET A 457 20.96 6.66 7.27
N PRO A 458 21.53 6.71 8.49
CA PRO A 458 22.56 7.68 8.85
C PRO A 458 23.84 7.59 7.99
N ASN A 459 24.12 6.43 7.39
CA ASN A 459 25.25 6.20 6.49
C ASN A 459 24.95 6.58 5.03
N ASN A 460 23.84 7.28 4.75
CA ASN A 460 23.33 7.62 3.41
C ASN A 460 22.90 6.43 2.56
N GLU A 461 22.86 5.21 3.11
CA GLU A 461 22.18 4.11 2.44
C GLU A 461 20.68 4.35 2.46
N VAL A 462 20.01 3.86 1.41
CA VAL A 462 18.56 3.90 1.31
C VAL A 462 18.07 2.50 1.06
N TYR A 463 17.14 2.07 1.91
CA TYR A 463 16.39 0.84 1.72
C TYR A 463 14.96 1.18 1.30
N LEU A 464 14.27 0.18 0.78
CA LEU A 464 12.85 0.26 0.45
C LEU A 464 12.10 -0.83 1.22
N ALA A 465 11.23 -0.42 2.13
CA ALA A 465 10.25 -1.31 2.73
C ALA A 465 9.01 -1.39 1.83
N VAL A 466 8.52 -2.59 1.57
CA VAL A 466 7.30 -2.85 0.80
C VAL A 466 6.38 -3.70 1.65
N ALA A 467 5.26 -3.12 2.09
CA ALA A 467 4.21 -3.81 2.82
C ALA A 467 3.31 -4.54 1.83
N ALA A 468 3.38 -5.86 1.82
CA ALA A 468 2.47 -6.75 1.10
C ALA A 468 1.57 -7.49 2.09
N ASN A 469 0.66 -8.30 1.57
CA ASN A 469 -0.21 -9.12 2.41
C ASN A 469 0.62 -10.06 3.30
N GLN A 470 0.46 -9.93 4.62
CA GLN A 470 1.14 -10.73 5.67
C GLN A 470 2.67 -10.56 5.79
N GLU A 471 3.32 -9.76 4.96
CA GLU A 471 4.77 -9.54 5.01
C GLU A 471 5.13 -8.11 4.59
N THR A 472 6.01 -7.46 5.36
CA THR A 472 6.77 -6.29 4.92
C THR A 472 8.18 -6.74 4.55
N THR A 473 8.56 -6.60 3.28
CA THR A 473 9.91 -6.95 2.80
C THR A 473 10.77 -5.71 2.68
N ILE A 474 12.04 -5.81 3.06
CA ILE A 474 13.01 -4.71 3.00
C ILE A 474 14.08 -5.03 1.96
N TYR A 475 14.27 -4.13 1.00
CA TYR A 475 15.23 -4.25 -0.09
C TYR A 475 16.34 -3.20 0.04
N THR A 476 17.58 -3.57 -0.24
CA THR A 476 18.68 -2.60 -0.40
C THR A 476 18.70 -2.01 -1.82
N GLY A 477 19.00 -0.70 -1.90
CA GLY A 477 19.21 0.00 -3.14
C GLY A 477 20.60 -0.26 -3.72
N SER A 478 20.69 -0.63 -4.99
CA SER A 478 21.97 -0.83 -5.70
C SER A 478 21.96 -0.16 -7.07
N THR A 479 23.07 0.48 -7.44
CA THR A 479 23.29 0.94 -8.83
C THR A 479 23.76 -0.19 -9.76
N THR A 480 24.08 -1.36 -9.20
CA THR A 480 24.59 -2.55 -9.90
C THR A 480 23.70 -3.77 -9.74
#